data_AF-A0A1E3VXT3-F1
#
_entry.id   AF-A0A1E3VXT3-F1
#
_cell.length_a   1.000
_cell.length_b   1.000
_cell.length_c   1.000
_cell.angle_alpha   90.00
_cell.angle_beta   90.00
_cell.angle_gamma   90.00
#
_symmetry.space_group_name_H-M   'P 1'
#
loop_
_entity.id
_entity.type
_entity.pdbx_description
1 polymer ?
#
loop_
_entity_poly.entity_id
_entity_poly.type
_entity_poly.pdbx_seq_one_letter_code
_entity_poly.pdbx_strand_id
1 'polypeptide(L)'
;MKTLIVASLLAIGLATPAMAAGEKYFVTVDTVGMCSVILDIPGTELSAGKTSIGAAEGYDSMDDAKAALAEIKDEKCKGVVVG
;
A
#
# COMPACT_ATOMS: atom_id res chain seq x y z
N MET A 1 47.05 -17.25 35.10
CA MET A 1 46.95 -17.72 33.69
C MET A 1 45.63 -17.24 33.11
N LYS A 2 45.72 -16.53 31.98
CA LYS A 2 44.72 -16.38 30.90
C LYS A 2 43.31 -15.89 31.25
N THR A 3 43.23 -14.57 31.17
CA THR A 3 42.13 -13.72 30.67
C THR A 3 41.16 -14.37 29.67
N LEU A 4 39.87 -14.21 29.99
CA LEU A 4 38.74 -13.79 29.14
C LEU A 4 38.63 -14.38 27.73
N ILE A 5 37.65 -15.28 27.54
CA ILE A 5 36.96 -15.41 26.26
C ILE A 5 35.47 -15.24 26.54
N VAL A 6 35.00 -14.03 26.26
CA VAL A 6 33.59 -13.69 26.04
C VAL A 6 33.15 -14.49 24.81
N ALA A 7 32.44 -15.59 25.03
CA ALA A 7 31.72 -16.29 23.97
C ALA A 7 30.47 -15.47 23.67
N SER A 8 30.63 -14.62 22.67
CA SER A 8 29.63 -13.76 22.06
C SER A 8 28.26 -14.43 21.97
N LEU A 9 27.26 -13.74 22.52
CA LEU A 9 25.84 -13.99 22.25
C LEU A 9 25.65 -14.22 20.75
N LEU A 10 25.28 -15.44 20.38
CA LEU A 10 24.66 -15.72 19.09
C LEU A 10 23.29 -15.02 19.15
N ALA A 11 23.27 -13.75 18.74
CA ALA A 11 22.03 -13.08 18.40
C ALA A 11 21.43 -13.84 17.22
N ILE A 12 20.53 -14.77 17.53
CA ILE A 12 19.59 -15.33 16.56
C ILE A 12 18.80 -14.11 16.10
N GLY A 13 19.23 -13.55 14.98
CA GLY A 13 18.56 -12.46 14.31
C GLY A 13 17.12 -12.88 14.16
N LEU A 14 16.22 -12.09 14.74
CA LEU A 14 14.80 -12.24 14.53
C LEU A 14 14.59 -12.19 13.01
N ALA A 15 14.35 -13.35 12.40
CA ALA A 15 13.54 -13.41 11.21
C ALA A 15 12.14 -12.98 11.66
N THR A 16 11.94 -11.67 11.80
CA THR A 16 10.60 -11.12 11.76
C THR A 16 10.01 -11.65 10.46
N PRO A 17 8.88 -12.36 10.48
CA PRO A 17 8.14 -12.54 9.25
C PRO A 17 7.95 -11.11 8.73
N ALA A 18 8.51 -10.83 7.55
CA ALA A 18 8.04 -9.72 6.76
C ALA A 18 6.55 -9.99 6.64
N MET A 19 5.77 -9.36 7.50
CA MET A 19 4.33 -9.52 7.49
C MET A 19 3.97 -9.19 6.07
N ALA A 20 3.41 -10.18 5.38
CA ALA A 20 2.77 -9.97 4.11
C ALA A 20 1.74 -8.87 4.37
N ALA A 21 2.13 -7.62 4.14
CA ALA A 21 1.16 -6.55 4.03
C ALA A 21 0.33 -6.98 2.83
N GLY A 22 -0.90 -7.39 3.12
CA GLY A 22 -1.81 -7.91 2.12
C GLY A 22 -1.91 -6.91 0.99
N GLU A 23 -2.02 -7.41 -0.24
CA GLU A 23 -2.28 -6.58 -1.40
C GLU A 23 -3.52 -5.71 -1.11
N LYS A 24 -3.35 -4.39 -1.08
CA LYS A 24 -4.43 -3.45 -0.77
C LYS A 24 -4.78 -2.65 -2.03
N TYR A 25 -6.06 -2.45 -2.27
CA TYR A 25 -6.52 -1.65 -3.41
C TYR A 25 -6.78 -0.22 -2.96
N PHE A 26 -6.26 0.77 -3.67
CA PHE A 26 -6.47 2.17 -3.36
C PHE A 26 -7.21 2.86 -4.49
N VAL A 27 -8.20 3.67 -4.13
CA VAL A 27 -8.87 4.57 -5.07
C VAL A 27 -8.10 5.88 -5.07
N THR A 28 -7.50 6.21 -6.20
CA THR A 28 -6.62 7.37 -6.33
C THR A 28 -7.14 8.34 -7.37
N VAL A 29 -6.76 9.61 -7.20
CA VAL A 29 -6.91 10.65 -8.22
C VAL A 29 -5.53 11.15 -8.64
N ASP A 30 -5.32 11.22 -9.95
CA ASP A 30 -4.15 11.83 -10.57
C ASP A 30 -4.25 13.37 -10.53
N THR A 31 -3.12 14.07 -10.71
CA THR A 31 -3.06 15.54 -10.78
C THR A 31 -3.96 16.16 -11.86
N VAL A 32 -4.32 15.38 -12.88
CA VAL A 32 -5.23 15.77 -13.97
C VAL A 32 -6.72 15.56 -13.62
N GLY A 33 -7.02 15.03 -12.43
CA GLY A 33 -8.38 14.74 -11.97
C GLY A 33 -8.95 13.41 -12.48
N MET A 34 -8.09 12.51 -12.99
CA MET A 34 -8.52 11.17 -13.38
C MET A 34 -8.46 10.24 -12.19
N CYS A 35 -9.50 9.44 -11.97
CA CYS A 35 -9.53 8.50 -10.88
C CYS A 35 -9.27 7.08 -11.36
N SER A 36 -8.50 6.33 -10.57
CA SER A 36 -8.14 4.95 -10.87
C SER A 36 -8.07 4.11 -9.60
N VAL A 37 -8.37 2.82 -9.74
CA VAL A 37 -8.05 1.83 -8.71
C VAL A 37 -6.66 1.32 -8.99
N ILE A 38 -5.78 1.40 -7.99
CA ILE A 38 -4.45 0.80 -8.06
C ILE A 38 -4.34 -0.30 -7.02
N LEU A 39 -3.59 -1.35 -7.34
CA LEU A 39 -3.14 -2.29 -6.34
C LEU A 39 -1.83 -1.76 -5.76
N ASP A 40 -1.82 -1.50 -4.46
CA ASP A 40 -0.63 -1.19 -3.72
C ASP A 40 -0.12 -2.49 -3.08
N ILE A 41 1.06 -2.89 -3.54
CA ILE A 41 1.81 -4.00 -2.95
C ILE A 41 2.82 -3.35 -2.01
N PRO A 42 2.97 -3.81 -0.75
CA PRO A 42 3.97 -3.24 0.15
C PRO A 42 5.37 -3.25 -0.49
N GLY A 43 5.92 -2.06 -0.70
CA GLY A 43 7.21 -1.85 -1.38
C GLY A 43 7.11 -1.19 -2.75
N THR A 44 5.91 -1.03 -3.31
CA THR A 44 5.66 -0.08 -4.41
C THR A 44 5.06 1.18 -3.81
N GLU A 45 5.76 2.31 -3.83
CA GLU A 45 5.12 3.57 -3.46
C GLU A 45 4.04 3.91 -4.49
N LEU A 46 2.90 4.41 -4.00
CA LEU A 46 1.92 5.14 -4.81
C LEU A 46 2.68 6.11 -5.73
N SER A 47 2.58 5.89 -7.05
CA SER A 47 3.30 6.71 -8.03
C SER A 47 3.10 8.19 -7.76
N ALA A 48 4.20 8.96 -7.79
CA ALA A 48 4.19 10.39 -7.55
C ALA A 48 3.14 11.08 -8.43
N GLY A 49 2.29 11.90 -7.81
CA GLY A 49 1.18 12.58 -8.48
C GLY A 49 -0.18 11.88 -8.36
N LYS A 50 -0.26 10.74 -7.64
CA LYS A 50 -1.52 10.10 -7.25
C LYS A 50 -1.83 10.36 -5.80
N THR A 51 -3.05 10.78 -5.51
CA THR A 51 -3.56 10.98 -4.16
C THR A 51 -4.67 9.99 -3.87
N SER A 52 -4.61 9.26 -2.77
CA SER A 52 -5.74 8.40 -2.35
C SER A 52 -6.94 9.27 -1.97
N ILE A 53 -8.09 8.98 -2.55
CA ILE A 53 -9.37 9.68 -2.32
C ILE A 53 -10.44 8.76 -1.73
N GLY A 54 -10.15 7.46 -1.61
CA GLY A 54 -11.00 6.48 -0.93
C GLY A 54 -10.48 6.14 0.47
N ALA A 55 -10.60 4.88 0.87
CA ALA A 55 -10.06 4.38 2.13
C ALA A 55 -8.55 4.65 2.24
N ALA A 56 -8.15 5.34 3.31
CA ALA A 56 -6.75 5.66 3.59
C ALA A 56 -5.89 4.42 3.88
N GLU A 57 -6.53 3.34 4.35
CA GLU A 57 -5.88 2.05 4.63
C GLU A 57 -5.96 1.08 3.44
N GLY A 58 -6.60 1.50 2.35
CA GLY A 58 -6.88 0.65 1.20
C GLY A 58 -8.00 -0.36 1.45
N TYR A 59 -8.58 -0.83 0.36
CA TYR A 59 -9.61 -1.86 0.33
C TYR A 59 -8.98 -3.24 0.25
N ASP A 60 -9.60 -4.23 0.89
CA ASP A 60 -9.17 -5.63 0.84
C ASP A 60 -9.51 -6.31 -0.49
N SER A 61 -10.42 -5.74 -1.28
CA SER A 61 -10.83 -6.28 -2.56
C SER A 61 -10.89 -5.22 -3.66
N MET A 62 -10.66 -5.64 -4.90
CA MET A 62 -10.78 -4.77 -6.06
C MET A 62 -12.23 -4.30 -6.26
N ASP A 63 -13.21 -5.15 -5.92
CA ASP A 63 -14.63 -4.83 -6.06
C ASP A 63 -15.06 -3.73 -5.07
N ASP A 64 -14.58 -3.77 -3.82
CA ASP A 64 -14.86 -2.71 -2.85
C ASP A 64 -14.24 -1.38 -3.28
N ALA A 65 -13.00 -1.41 -3.80
CA ALA A 65 -12.37 -0.22 -4.37
C ALA A 65 -13.12 0.32 -5.60
N LYS A 66 -13.63 -0.56 -6.47
CA LYS A 66 -14.44 -0.16 -7.63
C LYS A 66 -15.79 0.41 -7.21
N ALA A 67 -16.43 -0.16 -6.19
CA ALA A 67 -17.69 0.36 -5.64
C ALA A 67 -17.47 1.77 -5.07
N ALA A 68 -16.44 1.95 -4.25
CA ALA A 68 -16.09 3.26 -3.71
C ALA A 68 -15.73 4.26 -4.82
N LEU A 69 -14.98 3.84 -5.84
CA LEU A 69 -14.71 4.67 -7.01
C LEU A 69 -15.99 5.05 -7.75
N ALA A 70 -16.96 4.14 -7.87
CA ALA A 70 -18.24 4.43 -8.49
C ALA A 70 -19.08 5.43 -7.70
N GLU A 71 -18.94 5.48 -6.37
CA GLU A 71 -19.57 6.51 -5.53
C GLU A 71 -18.84 7.86 -5.64
N ILE A 72 -17.51 7.86 -5.68
CA ILE A 72 -16.70 9.10 -5.64
C ILE A 72 -16.53 9.73 -7.04
N LYS A 73 -16.67 8.96 -8.13
CA LYS A 73 -16.36 9.42 -9.49
C LYS A 73 -17.15 10.66 -9.90
N ASP A 74 -18.42 10.73 -9.51
CA ASP A 74 -19.31 11.81 -9.93
C ASP A 74 -19.06 13.11 -9.12
N GLU A 75 -18.35 13.02 -7.99
CA GLU A 75 -18.04 14.16 -7.12
C GLU A 75 -16.62 14.71 -7.31
N LYS A 76 -15.63 13.85 -7.55
CA LYS A 76 -14.20 14.23 -7.53
C LYS A 76 -13.43 13.89 -8.78
N CYS A 77 -14.01 13.15 -9.72
CA CYS A 77 -13.28 12.62 -10.86
C CYS A 77 -13.76 13.26 -12.16
N LYS A 78 -12.84 13.84 -12.92
CA LYS A 78 -13.10 14.30 -14.29
C LYS A 78 -13.27 13.13 -15.26
N GLY A 79 -12.74 11.97 -14.91
CA GLY A 79 -12.82 10.74 -15.67
C GLY A 79 -12.29 9.57 -14.87
N VAL A 80 -12.61 8.35 -15.30
CA VAL A 80 -12.17 7.11 -14.64
C VAL A 80 -11.30 6.31 -15.60
N VAL A 81 -10.10 5.96 -15.15
CA VAL A 81 -9.21 5.03 -15.85
C VAL A 81 -9.24 3.72 -15.07
N VAL A 82 -9.96 2.73 -15.61
CA VAL A 82 -9.96 1.37 -15.09
C VAL A 82 -8.85 0.63 -15.83
N GLY A 83 -7.81 0.23 -15.09
CA GLY A 83 -6.78 -0.71 -15.58
C GLY A 83 -7.26 -2.15 -15.51
#